data_AF-A0AB34XV22-F1
#
_entry.id   AF-A0AB34XV22-F1
#
_cell.length_a   1.000
_cell.length_b   1.000
_cell.length_c   1.000
_cell.angle_alpha   90.00
_cell.angle_beta   90.00
_cell.angle_gamma   90.00
#
_symmetry.space_group_name_H-M   'P 1'
#
loop_
_entity.id
_entity.type
_entity.pdbx_description
1 polymer ?
#
loop_
_entity_poly.entity_id
_entity_poly.type
_entity_poly.pdbx_seq_one_letter_code
_entity_poly.pdbx_strand_id
1 'polypeptide(L)'
;MLAHEGLRPLGDPIVELGKLATEVSAMKDALAARVNALPAPTAVDAFGNENIRAEVKLYSEALDRTIKVLDLLGKHDLDARLVRVQEDQGRLFQYLVTGIVSELALTPDQTALVPEAMTKWLRKTAEGVSSRELPAA
;
A
#
# COMPACT_ATOMS: atom_id res chain seq x y z
N MET A 1 -10.66 0.50 33.39
CA MET A 1 -9.24 0.18 33.09
C MET A 1 -9.25 -0.99 32.12
N LEU A 2 -8.76 -0.82 30.89
CA LEU A 2 -8.50 -1.96 30.01
C LEU A 2 -7.15 -2.55 30.42
N ALA A 3 -7.22 -3.64 31.18
CA ALA A 3 -6.10 -4.46 31.57
C ALA A 3 -5.55 -5.20 30.33
N HIS A 4 -4.23 -5.22 30.22
CA HIS A 4 -3.41 -5.83 29.17
C HIS A 4 -3.61 -7.36 29.04
N GLU A 5 -4.69 -7.82 28.43
CA GLU A 5 -4.81 -9.24 28.07
C GLU A 5 -4.83 -9.43 26.55
N GLY A 6 -3.76 -10.02 26.03
CA GLY A 6 -3.73 -10.69 24.72
C GLY A 6 -3.59 -9.81 23.48
N LEU A 7 -3.33 -8.50 23.61
CA LEU A 7 -3.06 -7.67 22.44
C LEU A 7 -1.74 -8.10 21.79
N ARG A 8 -1.84 -8.63 20.57
CA ARG A 8 -0.67 -8.87 19.74
C ARG A 8 0.07 -7.55 19.55
N PRO A 9 1.40 -7.52 19.69
CA PRO A 9 2.18 -6.35 19.34
C PRO A 9 1.78 -5.88 17.95
N LEU A 10 1.61 -4.56 17.79
CA LEU A 10 1.45 -3.99 16.46
C LEU A 10 2.65 -4.44 15.62
N GLY A 11 2.38 -4.70 14.34
CA GLY A 11 3.43 -4.92 13.36
C GLY A 11 4.26 -3.66 13.16
N ASP A 12 4.94 -3.57 12.03
CA ASP A 12 5.68 -2.36 11.72
C ASP A 12 4.75 -1.11 11.77
N PRO A 13 5.05 -0.09 12.60
CA PRO A 13 4.16 1.05 12.78
C PRO A 13 3.82 1.80 11.50
N ILE A 14 4.73 1.81 10.51
CA ILE A 14 4.50 2.45 9.23
C ILE A 14 3.54 1.63 8.37
N VAL A 15 3.67 0.30 8.39
CA VAL A 15 2.75 -0.60 7.68
C VAL A 15 1.35 -0.48 8.27
N GLU A 16 1.24 -0.45 9.60
CA GLU A 16 -0.05 -0.26 10.27
C GLU A 16 -0.63 1.15 10.01
N LEU A 17 0.20 2.19 9.97
CA LEU A 17 -0.24 3.54 9.60
C LEU A 17 -0.71 3.62 8.13
N GLY A 18 -0.06 2.89 7.22
CA GLY A 18 -0.48 2.78 5.81
C GLY A 18 -1.83 2.07 5.64
N LYS A 19 -2.07 1.01 6.42
CA LYS A 19 -3.39 0.36 6.48
C LYS A 19 -4.46 1.31 6.98
N LEU A 20 -4.18 2.03 8.07
CA LEU A 20 -5.09 3.05 8.61
C LEU A 20 -5.39 4.15 7.58
N ALA A 21 -4.38 4.61 6.85
CA ALA A 21 -4.56 5.61 5.78
C ALA A 21 -5.50 5.11 4.68
N THR A 22 -5.40 3.83 4.33
CA THR A 22 -6.29 3.17 3.35
C THR A 22 -7.73 3.11 3.87
N GLU A 23 -7.92 2.66 5.11
CA GLU A 23 -9.25 2.55 5.73
C GLU A 23 -9.94 3.92 5.86
N VAL A 24 -9.22 4.94 6.33
CA VAL A 24 -9.76 6.29 6.51
C VAL A 24 -10.08 6.93 5.15
N SER A 25 -9.26 6.68 4.12
CA SER A 25 -9.53 7.14 2.75
C SER A 25 -10.79 6.49 2.17
N ALA A 26 -10.96 5.18 2.34
CA ALA A 26 -12.16 4.46 1.90
C ALA A 26 -13.42 4.95 2.62
N MET A 27 -13.33 5.23 3.92
CA MET A 27 -14.44 5.82 4.69
C MET A 27 -14.81 7.21 4.16
N LYS A 28 -13.81 8.06 3.88
CA LYS A 28 -14.00 9.39 3.29
C LYS A 28 -14.71 9.29 1.93
N ASP A 29 -14.33 8.34 1.07
CA ASP A 29 -14.97 8.13 -0.23
C ASP A 29 -16.41 7.61 -0.10
N ALA A 30 -16.68 6.68 0.82
CA ALA A 30 -18.03 6.19 1.09
C ALA A 30 -18.96 7.31 1.61
N LEU A 31 -18.46 8.18 2.49
CA LEU A 31 -19.21 9.33 3.00
C LEU A 31 -19.41 10.40 1.93
N ALA A 32 -18.42 10.64 1.05
CA ALA A 32 -18.58 11.52 -0.09
C ALA A 32 -19.73 11.06 -1.00
N ALA A 33 -19.81 9.76 -1.30
CA ALA A 33 -20.89 9.20 -2.09
C ALA A 33 -22.26 9.43 -1.43
N ARG A 34 -22.36 9.29 -0.10
CA ARG A 34 -23.59 9.57 0.64
C ARG A 34 -23.97 11.05 0.64
N VAL A 35 -23.00 11.95 0.81
CA VAL A 35 -23.23 13.40 0.74
C VAL A 35 -23.69 13.82 -0.66
N ASN A 36 -23.08 13.28 -1.71
CA ASN A 36 -23.47 13.56 -3.10
C ASN A 36 -24.88 13.07 -3.46
N ALA A 37 -25.37 12.05 -2.75
CA ALA A 37 -26.73 11.54 -2.92
C ALA A 37 -27.78 12.37 -2.16
N LEU A 38 -27.38 13.36 -1.35
CA LEU A 38 -28.33 14.20 -0.61
C LEU A 38 -29.03 15.19 -1.54
N PRO A 39 -30.33 15.45 -1.35
CA PRO A 39 -31.04 16.48 -2.08
C PRO A 39 -30.61 17.90 -1.68
N ALA A 40 -30.16 18.07 -0.43
CA ALA A 40 -29.66 19.32 0.13
C ALA A 40 -28.74 19.03 1.34
N PRO A 41 -27.75 19.89 1.63
CA PRO A 41 -26.83 19.70 2.76
C PRO A 41 -27.49 19.90 4.15
N THR A 42 -28.61 20.62 4.19
CA THR A 42 -29.38 20.91 5.40
C THR A 42 -30.80 20.34 5.32
N ALA A 43 -31.48 20.28 6.47
CA ALA A 43 -32.88 19.90 6.61
C ALA A 43 -33.54 20.73 7.71
N VAL A 44 -34.82 21.07 7.53
CA VAL A 44 -35.61 21.74 8.56
C VAL A 44 -36.25 20.70 9.47
N ASP A 45 -36.12 20.88 10.79
CA ASP A 45 -36.75 20.00 11.78
C ASP A 45 -38.25 20.30 11.99
N ALA A 46 -38.91 19.53 12.85
CA ALA A 46 -40.33 19.70 13.15
C ALA A 46 -40.66 21.04 13.84
N PHE A 47 -39.66 21.76 14.35
CA PHE A 47 -39.78 23.04 15.02
C PHE A 47 -39.42 24.22 14.11
N GLY A 48 -39.08 23.97 12.85
CA GLY A 48 -38.71 24.99 11.87
C GLY A 48 -37.24 25.40 11.90
N ASN A 49 -36.38 24.71 12.66
CA ASN A 49 -34.95 25.01 12.69
C ASN A 49 -34.21 24.31 11.54
N GLU A 50 -33.32 25.03 10.88
CA GLU A 50 -32.42 24.46 9.88
C GLU A 50 -31.23 23.76 10.56
N ASN A 51 -31.04 22.49 10.24
CA ASN A 51 -29.98 21.65 10.79
C ASN A 51 -29.14 21.03 9.67
N ILE A 52 -27.83 20.92 9.90
CA ILE A 52 -26.91 20.22 9.01
C ILE A 52 -27.22 18.71 9.06
N ARG A 53 -27.25 18.06 7.90
CA ARG A 53 -27.44 16.61 7.83
C ARG A 53 -26.24 15.87 8.40
N ALA A 54 -26.51 14.77 9.09
CA ALA A 54 -25.47 13.98 9.77
C ALA A 54 -24.38 13.49 8.81
N GLU A 55 -24.73 13.12 7.59
CA GLU A 55 -23.79 12.73 6.52
C GLU A 55 -22.76 13.81 6.22
N VAL A 56 -23.19 15.07 6.14
CA VAL A 56 -22.30 16.22 5.87
C VAL A 56 -21.31 16.38 7.01
N LYS A 57 -21.80 16.31 8.26
CA LYS A 57 -20.95 16.39 9.45
C LYS A 57 -19.94 15.24 9.50
N LEU A 58 -20.39 14.00 9.28
CA LEU A 58 -19.52 12.83 9.29
C LEU A 58 -18.47 12.89 8.18
N TYR A 59 -18.83 13.39 7.00
CA TYR A 59 -17.90 13.58 5.90
C TYR A 59 -16.82 14.61 6.23
N SER A 60 -17.19 15.76 6.81
CA SER A 60 -16.21 16.75 7.28
C SER A 60 -15.25 16.17 8.31
N GLU A 61 -15.75 15.40 9.28
CA GLU A 61 -14.88 14.74 10.26
C GLU A 61 -13.97 13.67 9.62
N ALA A 62 -14.45 12.96 8.60
CA ALA A 62 -13.64 12.01 7.85
C ALA A 62 -12.53 12.71 7.05
N LEU A 63 -12.81 13.87 6.46
CA LEU A 63 -11.79 14.69 5.81
C LEU A 63 -10.70 15.12 6.80
N ASP A 64 -11.08 15.65 7.97
CA ASP A 64 -10.12 16.07 8.99
C ASP A 64 -9.25 14.92 9.50
N ARG A 65 -9.85 13.73 9.69
CA ARG A 65 -9.11 12.52 10.07
C ARG A 65 -8.16 12.07 8.96
N THR A 66 -8.62 12.11 7.70
CA THR A 66 -7.80 11.74 6.53
C THR A 66 -6.57 12.65 6.43
N ILE A 67 -6.75 13.97 6.55
CA ILE A 67 -5.66 14.94 6.51
C ILE A 67 -4.61 14.63 7.58
N LYS A 68 -5.04 14.36 8.83
CA LYS A 68 -4.13 14.04 9.93
C LYS A 68 -3.34 12.76 9.69
N VAL A 69 -3.99 11.70 9.20
CA VAL A 69 -3.32 10.43 8.93
C VAL A 69 -2.33 10.57 7.78
N LEU A 70 -2.70 11.27 6.70
CA LEU A 70 -1.81 11.51 5.56
C LEU A 70 -0.62 12.42 5.92
N ASP A 71 -0.83 13.43 6.75
CA ASP A 71 0.25 14.29 7.27
C ASP A 71 1.24 13.50 8.14
N LEU A 72 0.74 12.63 9.03
CA LEU A 72 1.59 11.71 9.81
C LEU A 72 2.36 10.76 8.88
N LEU A 73 1.69 10.22 7.87
CA LEU A 73 2.29 9.32 6.90
C LEU A 73 3.40 10.00 6.10
N GLY A 74 3.19 11.25 5.66
CA GLY A 74 4.18 12.04 4.91
C GLY A 74 5.36 12.57 5.75
N LYS A 75 5.23 12.65 7.07
CA LYS A 75 6.32 13.01 7.99
C LYS A 75 7.34 11.89 8.20
N HIS A 76 6.94 10.65 7.96
CA HIS A 76 7.86 9.54 7.91
C HIS A 76 8.45 9.47 6.49
N ASP A 77 9.78 9.40 6.35
CA ASP A 77 10.49 9.27 5.06
C ASP A 77 10.12 7.96 4.34
N LEU A 78 8.88 7.87 3.84
CA LEU A 78 8.35 6.68 3.19
C LEU A 78 9.05 6.41 1.88
N ASP A 79 9.47 7.44 1.16
CA ASP A 79 10.24 7.27 -0.07
C ASP A 79 11.59 6.60 0.21
N ALA A 80 12.33 7.09 1.21
CA ALA A 80 13.60 6.47 1.60
C ALA A 80 13.42 5.05 2.13
N ARG A 81 12.25 4.72 2.68
CA ARG A 81 11.95 3.37 3.17
C ARG A 81 11.43 2.44 2.08
N LEU A 82 10.62 2.93 1.14
CA LEU A 82 10.14 2.18 -0.01
C LEU A 82 11.31 1.82 -0.91
N VAL A 83 12.23 2.77 -1.14
CA VAL A 83 13.50 2.52 -1.83
C VAL A 83 14.30 1.45 -1.09
N ARG A 84 14.46 1.55 0.23
CA ARG A 84 15.14 0.50 1.03
C ARG A 84 14.48 -0.88 0.91
N VAL A 85 13.15 -0.97 0.97
CA VAL A 85 12.43 -2.23 0.82
C VAL A 85 12.62 -2.82 -0.58
N GLN A 86 12.56 -1.99 -1.62
CA GLN A 86 12.81 -2.42 -3.01
C GLN A 86 14.26 -2.87 -3.19
N GLU A 87 15.22 -2.16 -2.61
CA GLU A 87 16.64 -2.55 -2.61
C GLU A 87 16.86 -3.87 -1.86
N ASP A 88 16.26 -4.06 -0.69
CA ASP A 88 16.34 -5.30 0.10
C ASP A 88 15.77 -6.48 -0.69
N GLN A 89 14.62 -6.29 -1.35
CA GLN A 89 14.02 -7.30 -2.23
C GLN A 89 14.91 -7.61 -3.45
N GLY A 90 15.51 -6.58 -4.06
CA GLY A 90 16.47 -6.75 -5.14
C GLY A 90 17.71 -7.55 -4.71
N ARG A 91 18.24 -7.27 -3.52
CA ARG A 91 19.38 -8.03 -2.95
C ARG A 91 19.03 -9.49 -2.66
N LEU A 92 17.84 -9.75 -2.09
CA LEU A 92 17.35 -11.10 -1.84
C LEU A 92 17.17 -11.90 -3.14
N PHE A 93 16.59 -11.27 -4.17
CA PHE A 93 16.44 -11.88 -5.48
C PHE A 93 17.79 -12.22 -6.11
N GLN A 94 18.74 -11.28 -6.09
CA GLN A 94 20.09 -11.51 -6.58
C GLN A 94 20.76 -12.67 -5.84
N TYR A 95 20.70 -12.68 -4.50
CA TYR A 95 21.27 -13.75 -3.68
C TYR A 95 20.71 -15.12 -4.06
N LEU A 96 19.38 -15.22 -4.22
CA LEU A 96 18.71 -16.47 -4.56
C LEU A 96 19.10 -16.97 -5.96
N VAL A 97 19.12 -16.09 -6.96
CA VAL A 97 19.52 -16.45 -8.33
C VAL A 97 20.99 -16.86 -8.38
N THR A 98 21.90 -16.11 -7.74
CA THR A 98 23.33 -16.46 -7.69
C THR A 98 23.57 -17.78 -6.96
N GLY A 99 22.81 -18.05 -5.88
CA GLY A 99 22.85 -19.32 -5.17
C GLY A 99 22.49 -20.49 -6.09
N ILE A 100 21.34 -20.41 -6.76
CA ILE A 100 20.87 -21.45 -7.70
C ILE A 100 21.89 -21.68 -8.83
N VAL A 101 22.37 -20.60 -9.45
CA VAL A 101 23.35 -20.67 -10.55
C VAL A 101 24.65 -21.35 -10.10
N SER A 102 25.10 -21.06 -8.87
CA SER A 102 26.31 -21.66 -8.30
C SER A 102 26.14 -23.16 -8.04
N GLU A 103 24.94 -23.62 -7.67
CA GLU A 103 24.63 -25.04 -7.49
C GLU A 103 24.49 -25.82 -8.81
N LEU A 104 24.10 -25.15 -9.90
CA LEU A 104 23.80 -25.81 -11.18
C LEU A 104 25.03 -26.31 -11.97
N ALA A 105 26.23 -26.29 -11.38
CA ALA A 105 27.47 -26.81 -11.98
C ALA A 105 27.69 -26.36 -13.43
N LEU A 106 27.37 -25.09 -13.73
CA LEU A 106 27.52 -24.52 -15.06
C LEU A 106 28.99 -24.51 -15.47
N THR A 107 29.24 -24.69 -16.77
CA THR A 107 30.58 -24.49 -17.31
C THR A 107 31.00 -23.00 -17.21
N PRO A 108 32.30 -22.68 -17.29
CA PRO A 108 32.75 -21.27 -17.30
C PRO A 108 32.07 -20.44 -18.40
N ASP A 109 31.93 -21.03 -19.59
CA ASP A 109 31.29 -20.38 -20.74
C ASP A 109 29.79 -20.13 -20.49
N GLN A 110 29.09 -21.05 -19.83
CA GLN A 110 27.68 -20.87 -19.45
C GLN A 110 27.49 -19.83 -18.34
N THR A 111 28.40 -19.81 -17.37
CA THR A 111 28.38 -18.84 -16.26
C THR A 111 28.54 -17.41 -16.79
N ALA A 112 29.37 -17.21 -17.82
CA ALA A 112 29.57 -15.92 -18.46
C ALA A 112 28.29 -15.36 -19.11
N LEU A 113 27.32 -16.21 -19.47
CA LEU A 113 26.04 -15.81 -20.09
C LEU A 113 24.98 -15.39 -19.07
N VAL A 114 25.15 -15.72 -17.79
CA VAL A 114 24.15 -15.48 -16.73
C VAL A 114 23.78 -13.99 -16.59
N PRO A 115 24.72 -13.03 -16.55
CA PRO A 115 24.37 -11.61 -16.41
C PRO A 115 23.54 -11.07 -17.59
N GLU A 116 23.86 -11.50 -18.82
CA GLU A 116 23.12 -11.11 -20.02
C GLU A 116 21.70 -11.69 -19.99
N ALA A 117 21.56 -12.97 -19.65
CA ALA A 117 20.27 -13.64 -19.50
C ALA A 117 19.42 -12.97 -18.41
N MET A 118 19.99 -12.67 -17.24
CA MET A 118 19.29 -11.97 -16.15
C MET A 118 18.79 -10.60 -16.60
N THR A 119 19.64 -9.80 -17.26
CA THR A 119 19.26 -8.46 -17.73
C THR A 119 18.12 -8.51 -18.76
N LYS A 120 18.19 -9.47 -19.68
CA LYS A 120 17.13 -9.71 -20.67
C LYS A 120 15.79 -10.02 -20.01
N TRP A 121 15.79 -10.93 -19.03
CA TRP A 121 14.56 -11.32 -18.34
C TRP A 121 14.03 -10.21 -17.42
N LEU A 122 14.90 -9.50 -16.69
CA LEU A 122 14.51 -8.35 -15.87
C LEU A 122 13.77 -7.28 -16.68
N ARG A 123 14.30 -6.93 -17.86
CA ARG A 123 13.64 -5.99 -18.79
C ARG A 123 12.26 -6.47 -19.21
N LYS A 124 12.15 -7.74 -19.57
CA LYS A 124 10.87 -8.36 -19.94
C LYS A 124 9.86 -8.30 -18.79
N THR A 125 10.32 -8.43 -17.54
CA THR A 125 9.47 -8.23 -16.36
C THR A 125 8.97 -6.81 -16.17
N ALA A 126 9.81 -5.81 -16.43
CA ALA A 126 9.44 -4.40 -16.30
C ALA A 126 8.39 -3.97 -17.34
N GLU A 127 8.34 -4.62 -18.50
CA GLU A 127 7.34 -4.41 -19.54
C GLU A 127 5.97 -5.06 -19.21
N GLY A 128 5.91 -5.86 -18.14
CA GLY A 128 4.71 -6.56 -17.67
C GLY A 128 4.61 -7.99 -18.20
N VAL A 129 4.91 -8.99 -17.37
CA VAL A 129 4.81 -10.42 -17.76
C VAL A 129 3.41 -10.94 -17.48
N SER A 130 2.75 -11.47 -18.51
CA SER A 130 1.55 -12.29 -18.33
C SER A 130 1.95 -13.68 -17.84
N SER A 131 1.18 -14.30 -16.94
CA SER A 131 1.46 -15.67 -16.44
C SER A 131 1.58 -16.74 -17.54
N ARG A 132 1.15 -16.44 -18.77
CA ARG A 132 1.29 -17.29 -19.97
C ARG A 132 2.68 -17.23 -20.63
N GLU A 133 3.52 -16.27 -20.25
CA GLU A 133 4.85 -16.01 -20.84
C GLU A 133 6.00 -16.52 -19.96
N LEU A 134 5.67 -17.16 -18.83
CA LEU A 134 6.65 -17.84 -18.00
C LEU A 134 7.19 -19.06 -18.76
N PRO A 135 8.52 -19.29 -18.76
CA PRO A 135 9.09 -20.50 -19.34
C PRO A 135 8.50 -21.73 -18.63
N ALA A 136 8.25 -22.79 -19.39
CA ALA A 136 7.82 -24.07 -18.82
C ALA A 136 8.88 -24.58 -17.85
N ALA A 137 8.43 -25.04 -16.67
CA ALA A 137 9.28 -25.63 -15.64
C ALA A 137 9.94 -26.92 -16.11
#